data_AF-A0A2E8UU99-F1
#
_entry.id   AF-A0A2E8UU99-F1
#
_cell.length_a   1.000
_cell.length_b   1.000
_cell.length_c   1.000
_cell.angle_alpha   90.00
_cell.angle_beta   90.00
_cell.angle_gamma   90.00
#
_symmetry.space_group_name_H-M   'P 1'
#
loop_
_entity.id
_entity.type
_entity.pdbx_description
1 polymer ?
#
loop_
_entity_poly.entity_id
_entity_poly.type
_entity_poly.pdbx_seq_one_letter_code
_entity_poly.pdbx_strand_id
1 'polypeptide(L)' 'MAKRINKAIELLESKETVYYMGAHSGHVLTYEQGIIDAKTWADYINIGMEHGAFDMPGLDNYIRGLIDGGPTPSGHKT' A
#
# COMPACT_ATOMS: atom_id res chain seq x y z
N MET A 1 2.15 20.43 11.89
CA MET A 1 1.18 20.26 10.79
C MET A 1 0.12 19.26 11.24
N ALA A 2 -1.09 19.31 10.69
CA ALA A 2 -2.06 18.24 10.93
C ALA A 2 -1.52 16.93 10.31
N LYS A 3 -1.72 15.79 11.00
CA LYS A 3 -1.32 14.46 10.52
C LYS A 3 -1.96 14.21 9.15
N ARG A 4 -1.17 13.81 8.15
CA ARG A 4 -1.70 13.51 6.80
C ARG A 4 -2.38 12.13 6.82
N ILE A 5 -3.31 11.93 5.90
CA ILE A 5 -3.93 10.62 5.70
C ILE A 5 -2.91 9.65 5.07
N ASN A 6 -2.11 10.14 4.10
CA ASN A 6 -1.11 9.37 3.39
C ASN A 6 0.26 9.48 4.10
N LYS A 7 0.76 8.34 4.60
CA LYS A 7 2.05 8.21 5.31
C LYS A 7 3.23 8.69 4.47
N ALA A 8 3.31 8.28 3.20
CA ALA A 8 4.43 8.65 2.34
C ALA A 8 4.49 10.17 2.11
N ILE A 9 3.35 10.84 1.94
CA ILE A 9 3.29 12.31 1.83
C ILE A 9 3.75 12.96 3.14
N GLU A 10 3.29 12.47 4.30
CA GLU A 10 3.73 12.99 5.61
C GLU A 10 5.25 12.92 5.79
N LEU A 11 5.84 11.78 5.43
CA LEU A 11 7.27 11.55 5.53
C LEU A 11 8.06 12.45 4.56
N LEU A 12 7.64 12.54 3.30
CA LEU A 12 8.29 13.39 2.30
C LEU A 12 8.23 14.88 2.68
N GLU A 13 7.09 15.36 3.20
CA GLU A 13 6.96 16.73 3.70
C GLU A 13 7.91 17.01 4.88
N SER A 14 8.17 15.99 5.69
CA SER A 14 9.12 16.04 6.81
C SER A 14 10.57 15.81 6.40
N LYS A 15 10.84 15.64 5.09
CA LYS A 15 12.16 15.33 4.51
C LYS A 15 12.76 14.02 5.04
N GLU A 16 11.90 13.08 5.42
CA GLU A 16 12.25 11.72 5.83
C GLU A 16 12.41 10.82 4.59
N THR A 17 13.15 9.73 4.75
CA THR A 17 13.26 8.69 3.71
C THR A 17 11.97 7.87 3.66
N VAL A 18 11.58 7.45 2.46
CA VAL A 18 10.41 6.59 2.22
C VAL A 18 10.88 5.30 1.56
N TYR A 19 10.42 4.17 2.09
CA TYR A 19 10.71 2.84 1.57
C TYR A 19 9.46 2.17 1.00
N TYR A 20 9.65 1.29 0.03
CA TYR A 20 8.55 0.56 -0.58
C TYR A 20 8.84 -0.92 -0.74
N MET A 21 7.75 -1.67 -0.87
CA MET A 21 7.76 -3.04 -1.37
C MET A 21 6.81 -3.15 -2.57
N GLY A 22 6.78 -4.33 -3.19
CA GLY A 22 5.97 -4.58 -4.37
C GLY A 22 6.82 -4.59 -5.64
N ALA A 23 6.57 -5.59 -6.48
CA ALA A 23 7.33 -5.79 -7.69
C ALA A 23 6.85 -4.85 -8.81
N HIS A 24 7.73 -4.62 -9.80
CA HIS A 24 7.38 -3.84 -10.99
C HIS A 24 6.43 -4.59 -11.94
N SER A 25 6.18 -5.88 -11.69
CA SER A 25 5.14 -6.69 -12.31
C SER A 25 4.69 -7.79 -11.35
N GLY A 26 3.46 -8.27 -11.49
CA GLY A 26 2.99 -9.50 -10.84
C GLY A 26 2.77 -9.43 -9.32
N HIS A 27 2.43 -8.26 -8.77
CA HIS A 27 1.98 -8.18 -7.37
C HIS A 27 0.72 -9.03 -7.17
N VAL A 28 0.61 -9.74 -6.04
CA VAL A 28 -0.53 -10.63 -5.78
C VAL A 28 -1.72 -9.78 -5.32
N LEU A 29 -2.70 -9.61 -6.21
CA LEU A 29 -3.87 -8.75 -5.99
C LEU A 29 -5.08 -9.54 -5.47
N THR A 30 -4.92 -10.22 -4.34
CA THR A 30 -6.04 -10.91 -3.64
C THR A 30 -6.41 -10.20 -2.34
N TYR A 31 -7.64 -10.41 -1.87
CA TYR A 31 -8.10 -9.86 -0.60
C TYR A 31 -7.21 -10.32 0.57
N GLU A 32 -6.86 -11.61 0.63
CA GLU A 32 -6.03 -12.19 1.68
C GLU A 32 -4.63 -11.57 1.69
N GLN A 33 -4.06 -11.33 0.50
CA GLN A 33 -2.77 -10.65 0.42
C GLN A 33 -2.88 -9.20 0.89
N GLY A 34 -3.98 -8.51 0.59
CA GLY A 34 -4.25 -7.17 1.10
C GLY A 34 -4.27 -7.13 2.64
N ILE A 35 -4.92 -8.09 3.29
CA ILE A 35 -4.95 -8.20 4.76
C ILE A 35 -3.54 -8.35 5.34
N ILE A 36 -2.70 -9.19 4.71
CA ILE A 36 -1.31 -9.41 5.12
C ILE A 36 -0.49 -8.13 4.93
N ASP A 37 -0.58 -7.53 3.75
CA ASP A 37 0.21 -6.37 3.35
C ASP A 37 -0.19 -5.10 4.11
N ALA A 38 -1.39 -5.02 4.70
CA ALA A 38 -1.84 -3.89 5.51
C ALA A 38 -0.91 -3.60 6.71
N LYS A 39 -0.15 -4.61 7.15
CA LYS A 39 0.84 -4.51 8.24
C LYS A 39 2.28 -4.51 7.75
N THR A 40 2.53 -4.22 6.48
CA THR A 40 3.88 -4.14 5.93
C THR A 40 4.75 -3.12 6.68
N TRP A 41 6.07 -3.35 6.65
CA TRP A 41 7.09 -2.41 7.10
C TRP A 41 7.23 -1.21 6.16
N ALA A 42 6.82 -1.36 4.90
CA ALA A 42 6.96 -0.34 3.88
C ALA A 42 6.05 0.89 4.11
N ASP A 43 6.44 2.02 3.53
CA ASP A 43 5.67 3.27 3.58
C ASP A 43 4.64 3.37 2.46
N TYR A 44 4.90 2.69 1.33
CA TYR A 44 3.94 2.46 0.26
C TYR A 44 4.20 1.12 -0.44
N ILE A 45 3.22 0.69 -1.23
CA ILE A 45 3.28 -0.55 -2.02
C ILE A 45 3.22 -0.16 -3.49
N ASN A 46 4.19 -0.62 -4.27
CA ASN A 46 4.18 -0.45 -5.72
C ASN A 46 3.37 -1.56 -6.38
N ILE A 47 2.31 -1.20 -7.10
CA ILE A 47 1.51 -2.13 -7.90
C ILE A 47 1.89 -1.95 -9.38
N GLY A 48 2.78 -2.82 -9.86
CA GLY A 48 3.28 -2.77 -11.23
C GLY A 48 2.29 -3.26 -12.27
N MET A 49 1.43 -2.36 -12.77
CA MET A 49 0.47 -2.66 -13.85
C MET A 49 0.97 -2.20 -15.24
N GLU A 50 2.04 -1.40 -15.32
CA GLU A 50 2.62 -0.96 -16.59
C GLU A 50 3.26 -2.13 -17.36
N HIS A 51 4.01 -2.96 -16.64
CA HIS A 51 4.66 -4.17 -17.17
C HIS A 51 4.00 -5.46 -16.66
N GLY A 52 2.88 -5.35 -15.95
CA GLY A 52 2.10 -6.46 -15.44
C GLY A 52 0.73 -6.58 -16.12
N ALA A 53 -0.10 -7.49 -15.63
CA ALA A 53 -1.50 -7.56 -16.07
C ALA A 53 -2.26 -6.34 -15.54
N PHE A 54 -3.07 -5.73 -16.41
CA PHE A 54 -4.00 -4.67 -16.01
C PHE A 54 -5.26 -5.29 -15.38
N ASP A 55 -5.13 -5.76 -14.14
CA ASP A 55 -6.17 -6.45 -13.36
C ASP A 55 -6.84 -5.52 -12.34
N MET A 56 -7.84 -4.75 -12.81
CA MET A 56 -8.62 -3.86 -11.94
C MET A 56 -9.53 -4.61 -10.94
N PRO A 57 -10.18 -5.74 -11.28
CA PRO A 57 -10.91 -6.54 -10.31
C PRO A 57 -10.03 -7.08 -9.17
N GLY A 58 -8.83 -7.58 -9.50
CA GLY A 58 -7.85 -7.97 -8.49
C GLY A 58 -7.47 -6.78 -7.61
N LEU A 59 -7.18 -5.63 -8.21
CA LEU A 59 -6.84 -4.42 -7.46
C LEU A 59 -7.94 -3.99 -6.48
N ASP A 60 -9.22 -4.05 -6.87
CA ASP A 60 -10.35 -3.75 -5.98
C ASP A 60 -10.40 -4.70 -4.78
N ASN A 61 -10.26 -6.01 -5.02
CA ASN A 61 -10.24 -7.01 -3.95
C ASN A 61 -9.06 -6.82 -2.99
N TYR A 62 -7.88 -6.54 -3.55
CA TYR A 62 -6.66 -6.28 -2.78
C TYR A 62 -6.81 -5.02 -1.90
N ILE A 63 -7.34 -3.93 -2.43
CA ILE A 63 -7.58 -2.68 -1.68
C ILE A 63 -8.58 -2.91 -0.54
N ARG A 64 -9.65 -3.70 -0.76
CA ARG A 64 -10.57 -4.08 0.32
C ARG A 64 -9.85 -4.81 1.45
N GLY A 65 -8.96 -5.75 1.10
CA GLY A 65 -8.12 -6.45 2.07
C GLY A 65 -7.21 -5.50 2.84
N LEU A 66 -6.58 -4.53 2.17
CA LEU A 66 -5.76 -3.52 2.84
C LEU A 66 -6.57 -2.72 3.87
N ILE A 67 -7.76 -2.25 3.49
CA ILE A 67 -8.66 -1.46 4.36
C ILE A 67 -9.05 -2.27 5.60
N ASP A 68 -9.50 -3.52 5.42
CA ASP A 68 -9.99 -4.36 6.51
C ASP A 68 -8.86 -4.89 7.40
N GLY A 69 -7.64 -5.01 6.88
CA GLY A 69 -6.43 -5.38 7.63
C GLY A 69 -5.77 -4.20 8.36
N GLY A 70 -6.21 -2.98 8.07
CA GLY A 70 -5.69 -1.73 8.60
C GLY A 70 -5.94 -1.49 10.10
N PRO A 71 -5.60 -0.30 10.62
CA PRO A 71 -4.73 0.71 9.99
C PRO A 71 -3.29 0.19 9.87
N THR A 72 -2.39 0.94 9.23
CA THR A 72 -0.96 0.61 9.21
C THR A 72 -0.36 0.62 10.63
N PRO A 73 0.85 0.05 10.85
CA PRO A 73 1.50 0.09 12.16
C PRO A 73 1.72 1.51 12.73
N SER A 74 1.84 2.53 11.87
CA SER A 74 1.94 3.94 12.28
C SER A 74 0.57 4.64 12.45
N GLY A 75 -0.52 3.87 12.39
CA GLY A 75 -1.88 4.35 12.57
C GLY A 75 -2.40 5.21 11.41
N HIS A 76 -1.87 5.01 10.19
CA HIS A 76 -2.44 5.61 8.98
C HIS A 76 -3.53 4.71 8.42
N LYS A 77 -4.53 5.30 7.81
CA LYS A 77 -5.56 4.53 7.10
C LYS A 77 -4.91 3.80 5.91
N THR A 78 -5.26 2.53 5.75
CA THR A 78 -5.05 1.73 4.54
C THR A 78 -6.22 1.89 3.58
#